data_AF-A0A535AW61-F1
#
_entry.id   AF-A0A535AW61-F1
#
_cell.length_a   1.000
_cell.length_b   1.000
_cell.length_c   1.000
_cell.angle_alpha   90.00
_cell.angle_beta   90.00
_cell.angle_gamma   90.00
#
_symmetry.space_group_name_H-M   'P 1'
#
loop_
_entity.id
_entity.type
_entity.pdbx_description
1 polymer ?
#
loop_
_entity_poly.entity_id
_entity_poly.type
_entity_poly.pdbx_seq_one_letter_code
_entity_poly.pdbx_strand_id
1 'polypeptide(L)'
;MSSNCRAPGTALGVAADSSGNVAAVGSTFHNQSFQDFLVVKLAGNNGHQPWQRELKGAGTGIEQARSVRIDGAGDVVAAGTTDNAGTAYDFTVAKFNGADGTDFSLPDADTDGITDSTDNCPTVPNTDQANTDAALVAGGASVSGDAQGDACDPDDDNDGWTDFAEATIGTNALDNCAGPPGSGGDAWPADVNSDSFSDISDVAFLTGNFGASVPPAPSRYDIAPDSPDGFVDITDVARMTSVFGQRCS
;
A
#
# COMPACT_ATOMS: atom_id res chain seq x y z
N MET A 1 -12.04 -41.93 10.95
CA MET A 1 -12.08 -41.01 12.10
C MET A 1 -10.66 -40.86 12.62
N SER A 2 -9.96 -39.79 12.24
CA SER A 2 -8.66 -39.44 12.81
C SER A 2 -8.69 -37.95 13.12
N SER A 3 -9.18 -37.62 14.32
CA SER A 3 -9.08 -36.28 14.87
C SER A 3 -7.77 -36.20 15.65
N ASN A 4 -6.72 -35.68 15.03
CA ASN A 4 -5.48 -35.28 15.72
C ASN A 4 -5.75 -34.00 16.55
N CYS A 5 -6.59 -34.12 17.59
CA CYS A 5 -6.73 -33.07 18.59
C CYS A 5 -5.48 -33.13 19.49
N ARG A 6 -4.43 -32.40 19.11
CA ARG A 6 -3.08 -32.56 19.65
C ARG A 6 -2.79 -31.74 20.92
N ALA A 7 -3.81 -31.18 21.56
CA ALA A 7 -3.69 -30.50 22.85
C ALA A 7 -5.01 -30.61 23.63
N PRO A 8 -4.99 -30.81 24.97
CA PRO A 8 -6.18 -30.54 25.78
C PRO A 8 -6.62 -29.08 25.56
N GLY A 9 -7.90 -28.79 25.76
CA GLY A 9 -8.45 -27.45 25.57
C GLY A 9 -9.86 -27.33 26.13
N THR A 10 -10.39 -26.11 26.21
CA THR A 10 -11.75 -25.83 26.67
C THR A 10 -12.52 -25.11 25.58
N ALA A 11 -13.72 -25.59 25.24
CA ALA A 11 -14.64 -24.86 24.38
C ALA A 11 -15.54 -23.95 25.23
N LEU A 12 -15.67 -22.68 24.84
CA LEU A 12 -16.41 -21.64 25.57
C LEU A 12 -17.57 -21.04 24.76
N GLY A 13 -17.52 -21.12 23.43
CA GLY A 13 -18.57 -20.61 22.57
C GLY A 13 -18.73 -21.42 21.28
N VAL A 14 -19.94 -21.42 20.74
CA VAL A 14 -20.25 -22.05 19.45
C VAL A 14 -21.33 -21.25 18.72
N ALA A 15 -21.20 -21.14 17.41
CA ALA A 15 -22.19 -20.53 16.51
C ALA A 15 -22.31 -21.35 15.23
N ALA A 16 -23.48 -21.33 14.60
CA ALA A 16 -23.73 -21.98 13.31
C ALA A 16 -24.34 -20.98 12.32
N ASP A 17 -24.00 -21.12 11.04
CA ASP A 17 -24.59 -20.33 9.95
C ASP A 17 -25.82 -21.03 9.35
N SER A 18 -26.49 -20.36 8.41
CA SER A 18 -27.69 -20.88 7.73
C SER A 18 -27.42 -22.12 6.85
N SER A 19 -26.16 -22.35 6.46
CA SER A 19 -25.71 -23.52 5.72
C SER A 19 -25.30 -24.68 6.64
N GLY A 20 -25.37 -24.48 7.96
CA GLY A 20 -25.03 -25.47 8.97
C GLY A 20 -23.54 -25.55 9.29
N ASN A 21 -22.68 -24.70 8.74
CA ASN A 21 -21.28 -24.68 9.15
C ASN A 21 -21.15 -24.08 10.54
N VAL A 22 -20.22 -24.61 11.32
CA VAL A 22 -20.06 -24.26 12.73
C VAL A 22 -18.75 -23.50 12.93
N ALA A 23 -18.75 -22.54 13.85
CA ALA A 23 -17.55 -21.95 14.43
C ALA A 23 -17.58 -22.22 15.94
N ALA A 24 -16.46 -22.67 16.49
CA ALA A 24 -16.28 -22.91 17.92
C ALA A 24 -15.08 -22.12 18.42
N VAL A 25 -15.18 -21.61 19.64
CA VAL A 25 -14.14 -20.81 20.28
C VAL A 25 -13.82 -21.29 21.68
N GLY A 26 -12.61 -21.03 22.13
CA GLY A 26 -12.17 -21.38 23.48
C GLY A 26 -10.67 -21.15 23.67
N SER A 27 -10.01 -22.13 24.31
CA SER A 27 -8.56 -22.14 24.45
C SER A 27 -7.94 -23.52 24.25
N THR A 28 -6.72 -23.56 23.74
CA THR A 28 -5.88 -24.78 23.62
C THR A 28 -4.67 -24.69 24.52
N PHE A 29 -4.20 -25.82 25.06
CA PHE A 29 -2.96 -25.87 25.84
C PHE A 29 -1.78 -26.24 24.96
N HIS A 30 -0.91 -25.28 24.66
CA HIS A 30 0.45 -25.63 24.24
C HIS A 30 1.31 -25.83 25.49
N ASN A 31 1.92 -27.01 25.61
CA ASN A 31 2.92 -27.39 26.63
C ASN A 31 2.59 -27.15 28.13
N GLN A 32 1.31 -27.23 28.52
CA GLN A 32 0.81 -27.19 29.91
C GLN A 32 0.98 -25.87 30.68
N SER A 33 1.50 -24.80 30.08
CA SER A 33 1.73 -23.53 30.79
C SER A 33 1.02 -22.31 30.20
N PHE A 34 0.54 -22.39 28.95
CA PHE A 34 -0.10 -21.27 28.26
C PHE A 34 -1.33 -21.75 27.50
N GLN A 35 -2.40 -20.95 27.53
CA GLN A 35 -3.66 -21.22 26.85
C GLN A 35 -3.78 -20.23 25.70
N ASP A 36 -3.79 -20.69 24.45
CA ASP A 36 -3.94 -19.79 23.31
C ASP A 36 -5.43 -19.56 22.99
N PHE A 37 -5.79 -18.36 22.54
CA PHE A 37 -7.15 -18.02 22.11
C PHE A 37 -7.45 -18.82 20.84
N LEU A 38 -8.38 -19.75 20.91
CA LEU A 38 -8.67 -20.67 19.81
C LEU A 38 -9.96 -20.30 19.09
N VAL A 39 -9.90 -20.32 17.75
CA VAL A 39 -11.06 -20.30 16.85
C VAL A 39 -10.96 -21.47 15.89
N VAL A 40 -12.04 -22.25 15.76
CA VAL A 40 -12.13 -23.40 14.85
C VAL A 40 -13.36 -23.27 13.99
N LYS A 41 -13.23 -23.53 12.69
CA LYS A 41 -14.37 -23.72 11.79
C LYS A 41 -14.57 -25.20 11.52
N LEU A 42 -15.83 -25.62 11.43
CA LEU A 42 -16.22 -26.97 11.04
C LEU A 42 -17.25 -26.89 9.91
N ALA A 43 -17.06 -27.69 8.87
CA ALA A 43 -17.99 -27.82 7.75
C ALA A 43 -19.27 -28.53 8.20
N GLY A 44 -20.43 -27.98 7.86
CA GLY A 44 -21.72 -28.48 8.34
C GLY A 44 -22.10 -29.86 7.80
N ASN A 45 -21.61 -30.19 6.61
CA ASN A 45 -21.97 -31.42 5.89
C ASN A 45 -21.29 -32.69 6.43
N ASN A 46 -20.11 -32.58 7.04
CA ASN A 46 -19.32 -33.74 7.46
C ASN A 46 -18.48 -33.52 8.73
N GLY A 47 -18.53 -32.32 9.33
CA GLY A 47 -17.74 -31.97 10.51
C GLY A 47 -16.24 -31.85 10.24
N HIS A 48 -15.80 -31.84 8.98
CA HIS A 48 -14.41 -31.59 8.62
C HIS A 48 -14.01 -30.19 9.07
N GLN A 49 -12.85 -30.05 9.71
CA GLN A 49 -12.29 -28.76 10.11
C GLN A 49 -11.60 -28.09 8.91
N PRO A 50 -12.18 -27.07 8.24
CA PRO A 50 -11.51 -26.42 7.13
C PRO A 50 -10.28 -25.64 7.61
N TRP A 51 -10.38 -25.01 8.79
CA TRP A 51 -9.30 -24.24 9.37
C TRP A 51 -9.42 -24.13 10.90
N GLN A 52 -8.30 -23.80 11.54
CA GLN A 52 -8.20 -23.34 12.92
C GLN A 52 -7.24 -22.15 13.00
N ARG A 53 -7.43 -21.28 13.99
CA ARG A 53 -6.55 -20.16 14.31
C ARG A 53 -6.35 -20.05 15.81
N GLU A 54 -5.11 -19.73 16.18
CA GLU A 54 -4.69 -19.48 17.55
C GLU A 54 -4.18 -18.03 17.59
N LEU A 55 -4.73 -17.22 18.49
CA LEU A 55 -4.22 -15.87 18.77
C LEU A 55 -3.44 -15.89 20.08
N LYS A 56 -2.29 -15.25 20.05
CA LYS A 56 -1.39 -15.13 21.18
C LYS A 56 -1.04 -13.66 21.38
N GLY A 57 -1.12 -13.19 22.62
CA GLY A 57 -0.66 -11.85 22.95
C GLY A 57 0.87 -11.80 23.14
N ALA A 58 1.41 -10.59 23.28
CA ALA A 58 2.85 -10.39 23.49
C ALA A 58 3.34 -10.77 24.89
N GLY A 59 2.42 -11.09 25.80
CA GLY A 59 2.70 -11.47 27.17
C GLY A 59 2.93 -12.96 27.36
N THR A 60 2.72 -13.42 28.59
CA THR A 60 2.89 -14.83 29.01
C THR A 60 1.67 -15.34 29.76
N GLY A 61 0.56 -14.62 29.71
CA GLY A 61 -0.69 -14.98 30.38
C GLY A 61 -1.47 -16.03 29.59
N ILE A 62 -2.77 -16.06 29.86
CA ILE A 62 -3.72 -16.96 29.21
C ILE A 62 -4.57 -16.17 28.23
N GLU A 63 -4.58 -16.59 26.97
CA GLU A 63 -5.46 -16.09 25.93
C GLU A 63 -6.74 -16.94 25.85
N GLN A 64 -7.90 -16.27 25.78
CA GLN A 64 -9.19 -16.96 25.79
C GLN A 64 -10.18 -16.31 24.86
N ALA A 65 -10.69 -17.09 23.92
CA ALA A 65 -11.85 -16.74 23.12
C ALA A 65 -13.13 -17.12 23.88
N ARG A 66 -14.05 -16.16 24.09
CA ARG A 66 -15.26 -16.36 24.91
C ARG A 66 -16.55 -16.28 24.14
N SER A 67 -16.58 -15.52 23.05
CA SER A 67 -17.78 -15.33 22.24
C SER A 67 -17.44 -15.49 20.76
N VAL A 68 -18.42 -15.99 20.00
CA VAL A 68 -18.29 -16.17 18.56
C VAL A 68 -19.61 -15.88 17.86
N ARG A 69 -19.51 -15.28 16.68
CA ARG A 69 -20.61 -15.10 15.73
C ARG A 69 -20.12 -15.42 14.32
N ILE A 70 -21.05 -15.84 13.47
CA ILE A 70 -20.83 -15.98 12.03
C ILE A 70 -21.72 -14.95 11.34
N ASP A 71 -21.18 -14.16 10.43
CA ASP A 71 -21.93 -13.16 9.68
C ASP A 71 -22.64 -13.76 8.44
N GLY A 72 -23.33 -12.92 7.66
CA GLY A 72 -24.05 -13.36 6.46
C GLY A 72 -23.15 -13.82 5.31
N ALA A 73 -21.88 -13.43 5.30
CA ALA A 73 -20.89 -13.89 4.33
C ALA A 73 -20.23 -15.22 4.74
N GLY A 74 -20.41 -15.63 6.00
CA GLY A 74 -19.81 -16.85 6.57
C GLY A 74 -18.53 -16.57 7.36
N ASP A 75 -18.13 -15.31 7.52
CA ASP A 75 -16.97 -14.91 8.30
C ASP A 75 -17.22 -15.07 9.79
N VAL A 76 -16.16 -15.35 10.54
CA VAL A 76 -16.24 -15.64 11.97
C VAL A 76 -15.69 -14.48 12.77
N VAL A 77 -16.52 -13.84 13.60
CA VAL A 77 -16.07 -12.85 14.59
C VAL A 77 -15.94 -13.53 15.95
N ALA A 78 -14.75 -13.50 16.53
CA ALA A 78 -14.47 -14.02 17.86
C ALA A 78 -14.06 -12.89 18.80
N ALA A 79 -14.53 -12.94 20.04
CA ALA A 79 -14.21 -11.97 21.07
C ALA A 79 -13.76 -12.65 22.37
N GLY A 80 -12.83 -12.02 23.07
CA GLY A 80 -12.23 -12.59 24.26
C GLY A 80 -11.12 -11.70 24.82
N THR A 81 -10.08 -12.32 25.36
CA THR A 81 -8.95 -11.63 25.99
C THR A 81 -7.62 -12.19 25.52
N THR A 82 -6.64 -11.33 25.26
CA THR A 82 -5.24 -11.71 25.06
C THR A 82 -4.34 -11.03 26.12
N ASP A 83 -3.26 -11.70 26.53
CA ASP A 83 -2.30 -11.11 27.48
C ASP A 83 -1.17 -10.43 26.72
N ASN A 84 -0.99 -9.12 26.91
CA ASN A 84 0.02 -8.34 26.24
C ASN A 84 1.01 -7.74 27.24
N ALA A 85 2.30 -7.75 26.87
CA ALA A 85 3.34 -7.16 27.68
C ALA A 85 3.10 -5.65 27.86
N GLY A 86 3.01 -5.20 29.12
CA GLY A 86 2.82 -3.79 29.46
C GLY A 86 1.36 -3.39 29.74
N THR A 87 0.38 -4.10 29.18
CA THR A 87 -1.06 -3.83 29.37
C THR A 87 -1.82 -4.96 30.09
N ALA A 88 -1.20 -6.14 30.24
CA ALA A 88 -1.81 -7.36 30.78
C ALA A 88 -2.97 -7.84 29.89
N TYR A 89 -4.10 -8.27 30.49
CA TYR A 89 -5.24 -8.76 29.73
C TYR A 89 -5.98 -7.64 29.01
N ASP A 90 -5.83 -7.59 27.68
CA ASP A 90 -6.56 -6.70 26.82
C ASP A 90 -7.83 -7.34 26.27
N PHE A 91 -8.81 -6.50 25.97
CA PHE A 91 -10.01 -6.90 25.25
C PHE A 91 -9.68 -7.10 23.78
N THR A 92 -9.99 -8.27 23.25
CA THR A 92 -9.61 -8.68 21.89
C THR A 92 -10.83 -9.09 21.10
N VAL A 93 -10.98 -8.51 19.91
CA VAL A 93 -11.96 -8.93 18.89
C VAL A 93 -11.20 -9.14 17.60
N ALA A 94 -11.36 -10.32 17.01
CA ALA A 94 -10.78 -10.68 15.72
C ALA A 94 -11.89 -11.21 14.82
N LYS A 95 -11.85 -10.82 13.55
CA LYS A 95 -12.72 -11.38 12.51
C LYS A 95 -11.85 -12.30 11.65
N PHE A 96 -12.40 -13.40 11.16
CA PHE A 96 -11.70 -14.37 10.32
C PHE A 96 -12.50 -14.67 9.07
N ASN A 97 -11.84 -14.79 7.92
CA ASN A 97 -12.46 -15.17 6.67
C ASN A 97 -13.11 -16.56 6.79
N GLY A 98 -14.37 -16.68 6.39
CA GLY A 98 -15.13 -17.92 6.52
C GLY A 98 -14.54 -19.10 5.75
N ALA A 99 -13.88 -18.85 4.62
CA ALA A 99 -13.36 -19.87 3.70
C ALA A 99 -12.03 -20.47 4.16
N ASP A 100 -11.06 -19.65 4.58
CA ASP A 100 -9.68 -20.08 4.84
C ASP A 100 -9.15 -19.74 6.24
N GLY A 101 -9.92 -18.96 7.02
CA GLY A 101 -9.59 -18.57 8.39
C GLY A 101 -8.51 -17.49 8.48
N THR A 102 -8.15 -16.80 7.39
CA THR A 102 -7.26 -15.64 7.46
C THR A 102 -7.83 -14.59 8.42
N ASP A 103 -6.97 -14.05 9.31
CA ASP A 103 -7.37 -13.04 10.30
C ASP A 103 -7.57 -11.69 9.61
N PHE A 104 -8.62 -10.98 10.00
CA PHE A 104 -8.87 -9.58 9.70
C PHE A 104 -8.33 -8.72 10.86
N SER A 105 -7.09 -8.96 11.30
CA SER A 105 -6.34 -7.96 12.06
C SER A 105 -6.11 -6.80 11.10
N LEU A 106 -7.15 -5.97 10.95
CA LEU A 106 -7.41 -4.99 9.89
C LEU A 106 -6.53 -5.24 8.66
N PRO A 107 -6.95 -6.07 7.68
CA PRO A 107 -6.15 -6.38 6.51
C PRO A 107 -6.08 -5.18 5.56
N ASP A 108 -6.13 -3.98 6.11
CA ASP A 108 -6.32 -2.65 5.58
C ASP A 108 -5.70 -1.74 6.65
N ALA A 109 -4.37 -1.60 6.59
CA ALA A 109 -3.58 -0.98 7.66
C ALA A 109 -3.82 0.53 7.77
N ASP A 110 -4.30 1.16 6.70
CA ASP A 110 -4.53 2.59 6.63
C ASP A 110 -6.02 2.99 6.61
N THR A 111 -6.91 2.00 6.61
CA THR A 111 -8.37 2.11 6.75
C THR A 111 -9.06 2.80 5.59
N ASP A 112 -8.55 2.61 4.38
CA ASP A 112 -9.11 3.20 3.16
C ASP A 112 -10.19 2.32 2.50
N GLY A 113 -10.34 1.06 2.95
CA GLY A 113 -11.33 0.11 2.45
C GLY A 113 -10.82 -0.84 1.36
N ILE A 114 -9.54 -0.77 1.01
CA ILE A 114 -8.81 -1.74 0.20
C ILE A 114 -7.96 -2.61 1.13
N THR A 115 -7.76 -3.89 0.78
CA THR A 115 -6.94 -4.76 1.64
C THR A 115 -5.46 -4.67 1.30
N ASP A 116 -4.54 -4.70 2.27
CA ASP A 116 -3.08 -4.65 2.11
C ASP A 116 -2.54 -5.57 0.99
N SER A 117 -3.19 -6.72 0.76
CA SER A 117 -2.78 -7.69 -0.27
C SER A 117 -3.16 -7.30 -1.70
N THR A 118 -4.09 -6.37 -1.83
CA THR A 118 -4.62 -5.81 -3.09
C THR A 118 -4.36 -4.32 -3.21
N ASP A 119 -3.78 -3.71 -2.18
CA ASP A 119 -3.55 -2.29 -2.04
C ASP A 119 -2.18 -1.93 -2.62
N ASN A 120 -2.15 -1.02 -3.59
CA ASN A 120 -0.90 -0.51 -4.15
C ASN A 120 -0.21 0.53 -3.24
N CYS A 121 -0.86 0.96 -2.15
CA CYS A 121 -0.29 1.74 -1.07
C CYS A 121 -0.74 1.24 0.33
N PRO A 122 -0.27 0.07 0.79
CA PRO A 122 -0.76 -0.61 2.01
C PRO A 122 -0.69 0.15 3.35
N THR A 123 -0.17 1.38 3.36
CA THR A 123 -0.01 2.19 4.58
C THR A 123 -0.39 3.66 4.35
N VAL A 124 -0.85 4.03 3.16
CA VAL A 124 -1.22 5.39 2.78
C VAL A 124 -2.58 5.38 2.08
N PRO A 125 -3.64 5.94 2.69
CA PRO A 125 -5.00 5.79 2.18
C PRO A 125 -5.19 6.29 0.74
N ASN A 126 -5.62 5.42 -0.17
CA ASN A 126 -5.83 5.74 -1.59
C ASN A 126 -6.95 4.87 -2.21
N THR A 127 -8.19 5.18 -1.83
CA THR A 127 -9.38 4.42 -2.24
C THR A 127 -9.62 4.26 -3.75
N ASP A 128 -8.98 5.10 -4.57
CA ASP A 128 -9.05 5.05 -6.03
C ASP A 128 -7.99 4.13 -6.66
N GLN A 129 -6.97 3.73 -5.89
CA GLN A 129 -5.88 2.86 -6.31
C GLN A 129 -5.21 3.37 -7.60
N ALA A 130 -5.09 4.69 -7.74
CA ALA A 130 -4.39 5.30 -8.86
C ALA A 130 -2.92 4.83 -8.89
N ASN A 131 -2.42 4.59 -10.10
CA ASN A 131 -1.04 4.24 -10.41
C ASN A 131 -0.82 4.74 -11.85
N THR A 132 -0.13 5.87 -11.96
CA THR A 132 -0.03 6.66 -13.18
C THR A 132 1.02 6.09 -14.12
N ASP A 133 2.18 5.70 -13.63
CA ASP A 133 3.25 5.10 -14.41
C ASP A 133 2.83 3.79 -15.11
N ALA A 134 2.12 2.87 -14.45
CA ALA A 134 1.63 1.65 -15.10
C ALA A 134 0.46 1.97 -16.04
N ALA A 135 -0.33 3.02 -15.78
CA ALA A 135 -1.33 3.50 -16.73
C ALA A 135 -0.69 4.08 -18.00
N LEU A 136 0.43 4.81 -17.87
CA LEU A 136 1.23 5.33 -18.99
C LEU A 136 1.85 4.19 -19.81
N VAL A 137 2.46 3.19 -19.15
CA VAL A 137 2.96 1.97 -19.82
C VAL A 137 1.83 1.25 -20.56
N ALA A 138 0.65 1.11 -19.95
CA ALA A 138 -0.52 0.52 -20.61
C ALA A 138 -1.02 1.37 -21.79
N GLY A 139 -0.83 2.69 -21.72
CA GLY A 139 -1.04 3.65 -22.80
C GLY A 139 0.01 3.61 -23.92
N GLY A 140 1.14 2.93 -23.70
CA GLY A 140 2.23 2.79 -24.66
C GLY A 140 3.34 3.83 -24.52
N ALA A 141 3.40 4.54 -23.39
CA ALA A 141 4.54 5.38 -23.04
C ALA A 141 5.80 4.53 -22.78
N SER A 142 6.97 5.13 -22.94
CA SER A 142 8.28 4.48 -22.82
C SER A 142 8.93 4.70 -21.45
N VAL A 143 8.11 4.82 -20.41
CA VAL A 143 8.50 4.85 -19.00
C VAL A 143 8.53 3.44 -18.39
N SER A 144 9.14 3.29 -17.22
CA SER A 144 9.19 2.02 -16.50
C SER A 144 8.17 2.02 -15.37
N GLY A 145 6.94 1.61 -15.65
CA GLY A 145 5.90 1.50 -14.62
C GLY A 145 6.18 0.41 -13.58
N ASP A 146 5.77 0.67 -12.34
CA ASP A 146 5.86 -0.27 -11.23
C ASP A 146 4.48 -0.60 -10.61
N ALA A 147 4.45 -1.02 -9.35
CA ALA A 147 3.22 -1.46 -8.67
C ALA A 147 2.80 -0.55 -7.51
N GLN A 148 3.56 0.52 -7.26
CA GLN A 148 3.33 1.50 -6.21
C GLN A 148 2.25 2.49 -6.67
N GLY A 149 1.28 2.81 -5.82
CA GLY A 149 0.22 3.75 -6.19
C GLY A 149 0.65 5.20 -6.03
N ASP A 150 -0.02 6.12 -6.75
CA ASP A 150 0.29 7.56 -6.76
C ASP A 150 0.35 8.19 -5.34
N ALA A 151 -0.39 7.62 -4.38
CA ALA A 151 -0.40 8.14 -3.02
C ALA A 151 0.90 7.86 -2.23
N CYS A 152 1.70 6.89 -2.66
CA CYS A 152 2.88 6.42 -1.97
C CYS A 152 4.09 6.23 -2.88
N ASP A 153 3.98 6.60 -4.15
CA ASP A 153 5.10 6.72 -5.10
C ASP A 153 5.66 8.15 -5.03
N PRO A 154 7.00 8.35 -5.01
CA PRO A 154 7.59 9.67 -5.12
C PRO A 154 7.77 10.22 -6.54
N ASP A 155 7.54 9.40 -7.58
CA ASP A 155 7.69 9.72 -9.00
C ASP A 155 6.56 9.04 -9.78
N ASP A 156 5.36 9.63 -9.70
CA ASP A 156 4.09 9.02 -10.11
C ASP A 156 4.03 8.64 -11.61
N ASP A 157 4.79 9.31 -12.47
CA ASP A 157 4.83 9.05 -13.91
C ASP A 157 6.13 8.39 -14.41
N ASN A 158 7.11 8.20 -13.51
CA ASN A 158 8.40 7.57 -13.75
C ASN A 158 9.19 8.19 -14.90
N ASP A 159 9.09 9.51 -15.08
CA ASP A 159 9.89 10.30 -16.03
C ASP A 159 11.30 10.66 -15.50
N GLY A 160 11.53 10.40 -14.21
CA GLY A 160 12.79 10.55 -13.51
C GLY A 160 12.92 11.82 -12.67
N TRP A 161 11.87 12.64 -12.56
CA TRP A 161 11.75 13.75 -11.61
C TRP A 161 10.69 13.42 -10.55
N THR A 162 10.99 13.65 -9.27
CA THR A 162 9.97 13.42 -8.23
C THR A 162 8.81 14.40 -8.33
N ASP A 163 7.64 14.02 -7.82
CA ASP A 163 6.45 14.91 -7.78
C ASP A 163 6.76 16.22 -7.02
N PHE A 164 7.66 16.14 -6.03
CA PHE A 164 8.11 17.31 -5.29
C PHE A 164 8.92 18.28 -6.17
N ALA A 165 9.85 17.76 -6.99
CA ALA A 165 10.60 18.57 -7.93
C ALA A 165 9.65 19.20 -8.94
N GLU A 166 8.76 18.42 -9.52
CA GLU A 166 7.81 18.88 -10.53
C GLU A 166 6.82 19.91 -10.02
N ALA A 167 6.29 19.73 -8.80
CA ALA A 167 5.46 20.74 -8.15
C ALA A 167 6.22 22.07 -7.95
N THR A 168 7.53 22.00 -7.73
CA THR A 168 8.39 23.19 -7.57
C THR A 168 8.70 23.84 -8.91
N ILE A 169 9.04 23.04 -9.93
CA ILE A 169 9.36 23.45 -11.29
C ILE A 169 8.13 24.03 -11.99
N GLY A 170 6.95 23.46 -11.71
CA GLY A 170 5.66 23.81 -12.27
C GLY A 170 5.21 22.90 -13.43
N THR A 171 5.69 21.65 -13.46
CA THR A 171 5.24 20.61 -14.40
C THR A 171 4.18 19.70 -13.77
N ASN A 172 3.72 18.69 -14.49
CA ASN A 172 2.63 17.81 -14.07
C ASN A 172 3.17 16.42 -13.74
N ALA A 173 3.21 16.08 -12.44
CA ALA A 173 3.73 14.81 -11.95
C ALA A 173 2.96 13.55 -12.34
N LEU A 174 1.80 13.71 -12.97
CA LEU A 174 0.99 12.60 -13.46
C LEU A 174 1.13 12.40 -14.97
N ASP A 175 2.16 12.95 -15.60
CA ASP A 175 2.29 12.96 -17.04
C ASP A 175 3.75 13.07 -17.49
N ASN A 176 4.30 11.95 -17.92
CA ASN A 176 5.68 11.89 -18.38
C ASN A 176 5.95 12.74 -19.63
N CYS A 177 4.89 13.25 -20.32
CA CYS A 177 5.09 13.94 -21.57
C CYS A 177 4.08 14.98 -22.05
N ALA A 178 4.62 16.00 -22.75
CA ALA A 178 3.85 16.91 -23.59
C ALA A 178 3.28 16.19 -24.85
N GLY A 179 2.13 15.51 -24.71
CA GLY A 179 1.42 14.85 -25.80
C GLY A 179 1.12 13.37 -25.52
N PRO A 180 0.32 12.70 -26.37
CA PRO A 180 -0.19 11.38 -26.02
C PRO A 180 0.89 10.28 -25.97
N PRO A 181 0.86 9.40 -24.95
CA PRO A 181 0.22 9.52 -23.62
C PRO A 181 1.21 10.15 -22.60
N GLY A 182 0.86 11.13 -21.73
CA GLY A 182 -0.42 11.65 -21.24
C GLY A 182 -0.78 13.10 -21.65
N SER A 183 -1.69 13.74 -20.91
CA SER A 183 -2.58 14.81 -21.39
C SER A 183 -1.93 16.16 -21.71
N GLY A 184 -1.34 16.28 -22.89
CA GLY A 184 -1.16 17.53 -23.65
C GLY A 184 -0.96 18.78 -22.78
N GLY A 185 0.22 18.89 -22.17
CA GLY A 185 0.61 19.99 -21.30
C GLY A 185 2.13 20.15 -21.24
N ASP A 186 2.61 20.98 -20.33
CA ASP A 186 4.03 21.19 -20.06
C ASP A 186 4.48 20.25 -18.93
N ALA A 187 4.70 18.98 -19.29
CA ALA A 187 4.74 17.88 -18.33
C ALA A 187 6.16 17.39 -18.03
N TRP A 188 7.05 17.35 -19.02
CA TRP A 188 8.42 16.88 -18.81
C TRP A 188 9.36 18.03 -18.43
N PRO A 189 10.02 18.03 -17.25
CA PRO A 189 10.89 19.14 -16.83
C PRO A 189 12.02 19.48 -17.79
N ALA A 190 12.51 18.50 -18.56
CA ALA A 190 13.60 18.69 -19.51
C ALA A 190 13.21 19.32 -20.86
N ASP A 191 11.91 19.50 -21.14
CA ASP A 191 11.40 20.14 -22.37
C ASP A 191 10.87 21.54 -22.05
N VAL A 192 11.80 22.44 -21.73
CA VAL A 192 11.55 23.77 -21.18
C VAL A 192 10.73 24.65 -22.12
N ASN A 193 10.77 24.35 -23.43
CA ASN A 193 10.04 25.10 -24.45
C ASN A 193 8.82 24.36 -25.03
N SER A 194 8.52 23.18 -24.51
CA SER A 194 7.36 22.33 -24.84
C SER A 194 7.28 21.92 -26.32
N ASP A 195 8.41 21.56 -26.94
CA ASP A 195 8.50 21.05 -28.32
C ASP A 195 8.69 19.52 -28.43
N SER A 196 8.51 18.83 -27.31
CA SER A 196 8.62 17.38 -27.10
C SER A 196 10.03 16.83 -27.25
N PHE A 197 11.06 17.68 -27.17
CA PHE A 197 12.45 17.26 -27.39
C PHE A 197 13.40 18.00 -26.45
N SER A 198 14.22 17.27 -25.68
CA SER A 198 15.25 17.93 -24.87
C SER A 198 16.49 18.20 -25.73
N ASP A 199 16.76 19.46 -26.07
CA ASP A 199 17.94 19.84 -26.85
C ASP A 199 18.58 21.18 -26.45
N ILE A 200 19.34 21.75 -27.39
CA ILE A 200 20.12 22.96 -27.14
C ILE A 200 19.23 24.19 -27.01
N SER A 201 18.02 24.15 -27.56
CA SER A 201 17.04 25.22 -27.44
C SER A 201 16.52 25.33 -26.01
N ASP A 202 16.32 24.23 -25.30
CA ASP A 202 15.99 24.22 -23.87
C ASP A 202 17.14 24.72 -23.01
N VAL A 203 18.35 24.22 -23.27
CA VAL A 203 19.57 24.66 -22.56
C VAL A 203 19.80 26.17 -22.76
N ALA A 204 19.40 26.74 -23.90
CA ALA A 204 19.51 28.18 -24.13
C ALA A 204 18.66 29.02 -23.17
N PHE A 205 17.50 28.52 -22.72
CA PHE A 205 16.67 29.20 -21.71
C PHE A 205 17.34 29.20 -20.32
N LEU A 206 17.88 28.06 -19.89
CA LEU A 206 18.62 27.94 -18.63
C LEU A 206 19.87 28.83 -18.63
N THR A 207 20.71 28.70 -19.66
CA THR A 207 21.95 29.48 -19.77
C THR A 207 21.71 30.98 -19.91
N GLY A 208 20.55 31.38 -20.45
CA GLY A 208 20.11 32.78 -20.46
C GLY A 208 19.79 33.36 -19.08
N ASN A 209 19.54 32.50 -18.09
CA ASN A 209 19.22 32.87 -16.70
C ASN A 209 20.27 32.38 -15.70
N PHE A 210 21.42 31.88 -16.18
CA PHE A 210 22.45 31.28 -15.32
C PHE A 210 22.93 32.23 -14.21
N GLY A 211 22.95 31.72 -12.98
CA GLY A 211 23.29 32.44 -11.76
C GLY A 211 22.15 33.29 -11.18
N ALA A 212 20.96 33.28 -11.78
CA ALA A 212 19.79 33.96 -11.23
C ALA A 212 19.16 33.12 -10.11
N SER A 213 18.67 33.80 -9.06
CA SER A 213 17.76 33.17 -8.12
C SER A 213 16.38 32.96 -8.74
N VAL A 214 15.64 32.01 -8.19
CA VAL A 214 14.28 31.64 -8.56
C VAL A 214 13.41 31.98 -7.35
N PRO A 215 12.76 33.16 -7.30
CA PRO A 215 12.63 34.22 -8.32
C PRO A 215 13.83 35.22 -8.37
N PRO A 216 14.02 36.02 -9.46
CA PRO A 216 13.06 36.34 -10.52
C PRO A 216 13.07 35.42 -11.74
N ALA A 217 13.99 34.47 -11.84
CA ALA A 217 13.92 33.47 -12.91
C ALA A 217 12.64 32.61 -12.74
N PRO A 218 12.03 32.14 -13.84
CA PRO A 218 10.96 31.15 -13.78
C PRO A 218 11.42 29.88 -13.06
N SER A 219 10.52 29.28 -12.25
CA SER A 219 10.75 27.99 -11.60
C SER A 219 11.05 26.87 -12.59
N ARG A 220 10.54 27.00 -13.83
CA ARG A 220 10.79 26.05 -14.91
C ARG A 220 12.26 25.86 -15.27
N TYR A 221 13.14 26.76 -14.86
CA TYR A 221 14.58 26.71 -15.18
C TYR A 221 15.44 26.14 -14.05
N ASP A 222 14.84 25.82 -12.90
CA ASP A 222 15.44 25.25 -11.69
C ASP A 222 15.01 23.78 -11.58
N ILE A 223 15.52 22.97 -12.51
CA ILE A 223 15.11 21.57 -12.72
C ILE A 223 16.00 20.58 -11.96
N ALA A 224 17.04 21.05 -11.30
CA ALA A 224 17.95 20.25 -10.49
C ALA A 224 18.57 21.08 -9.36
N PRO A 225 18.98 20.45 -8.25
CA PRO A 225 18.85 19.03 -7.92
C PRO A 225 17.38 18.61 -7.72
N ASP A 226 17.16 17.30 -7.57
CA ASP A 226 15.83 16.82 -7.18
C ASP A 226 15.60 17.12 -5.69
N SER A 227 14.52 17.84 -5.44
CA SER A 227 14.43 19.08 -4.64
C SER A 227 15.22 20.28 -5.20
N PRO A 228 14.60 21.11 -6.07
CA PRO A 228 15.20 22.31 -6.64
C PRO A 228 15.74 23.29 -5.58
N ASP A 229 16.86 23.96 -5.88
CA ASP A 229 17.63 24.69 -4.87
C ASP A 229 17.39 26.21 -4.87
N GLY A 230 16.56 26.70 -5.77
CA GLY A 230 16.19 28.11 -5.90
C GLY A 230 17.15 28.91 -6.78
N PHE A 231 18.02 28.27 -7.56
CA PHE A 231 18.93 28.94 -8.49
C PHE A 231 19.00 28.22 -9.83
N VAL A 232 19.09 28.99 -10.91
CA VAL A 232 19.45 28.44 -12.22
C VAL A 232 20.97 28.36 -12.28
N ASP A 233 21.54 27.17 -12.16
CA ASP A 233 22.98 26.96 -12.07
C ASP A 233 23.50 25.79 -12.92
N ILE A 234 24.70 25.31 -12.59
CA ILE A 234 25.35 24.26 -13.38
C ILE A 234 24.69 22.90 -13.21
N THR A 235 23.98 22.69 -12.10
CA THR A 235 23.27 21.44 -11.82
C THR A 235 22.07 21.28 -12.74
N ASP A 236 21.32 22.34 -13.02
CA ASP A 236 20.23 22.35 -14.00
C ASP A 236 20.71 22.01 -15.40
N VAL A 237 21.78 22.71 -15.83
CA VAL A 237 22.37 22.48 -17.15
C VAL A 237 22.93 21.06 -17.24
N ALA A 238 23.55 20.55 -16.17
CA ALA A 238 24.05 19.18 -16.13
C ALA A 238 22.90 18.16 -16.20
N ARG A 239 21.78 18.40 -15.53
CA ARG A 239 20.59 17.55 -15.59
C ARG A 239 20.04 17.49 -17.01
N MET A 240 19.91 18.63 -17.70
CA MET A 240 19.55 18.68 -19.12
C MET A 240 20.49 17.84 -19.99
N THR A 241 21.80 17.86 -19.73
CA THR A 241 22.74 17.07 -20.54
C THR A 241 22.57 15.56 -20.38
N SER A 242 22.00 15.07 -19.28
CA SER A 242 21.74 13.63 -19.08
C SER A 242 20.62 13.09 -19.95
N VAL A 243 19.69 13.94 -20.38
CA VAL A 243 18.55 13.61 -21.23
C VAL A 243 18.61 14.30 -22.61
N PHE A 244 19.74 14.93 -22.93
CA PHE A 244 19.92 15.65 -24.18
C PHE A 244 19.78 14.73 -25.39
N GLY A 245 19.03 15.19 -26.39
CA GLY A 245 18.74 14.43 -27.60
C GLY A 245 17.62 13.40 -27.44
N GLN A 246 16.99 13.33 -26.27
CA GLN A 246 15.87 12.43 -26.03
C GLN A 246 14.55 13.10 -26.41
N ARG A 247 13.66 12.27 -26.94
CA ARG A 247 12.24 12.60 -27.00
C ARG A 247 11.61 12.11 -25.73
N CYS A 248 10.77 12.96 -25.22
CA CYS A 248 9.70 12.60 -24.33
C CYS A 248 8.84 11.50 -25.00
N SER A 249 8.70 10.33 -24.38
CA SER A 249 8.15 9.13 -25.02
C SER A 249 7.56 8.12 -24.07
#